data_AF-A0A382E749-F1
#
_entry.id   AF-A0A382E749-F1
#
_cell.length_a   1.000
_cell.length_b   1.000
_cell.length_c   1.000
_cell.angle_alpha   90.00
_cell.angle_beta   90.00
_cell.angle_gamma   90.00
#
_symmetry.space_group_name_H-M   'P 1'
#
loop_
_entity.id
_entity.type
_entity.pdbx_description
1 polymer ?
#
loop_
_entity_poly.entity_id
_entity_poly.type
_entity_poly.pdbx_seq_one_letter_code
_entity_poly.pdbx_strand_id
1 'polypeptide(L)'
;MTGPLVILAVLSIFGGFFGVPHVLHFLPNGMELYFHDFFAKVPGEAHGSVDTEILLMVLSVMLALFGWFWARKMYNGSLDAARRLSNSWSTLYDLSLNKWYVDEIYQALIIAPGRLLSTHLLWQAFDKNVIDCSVNGSGVLARGAGGLIRGLQDGVMQTYALIFAIGTLTVIWYIF
;
A
#
# COMPACT_ATOMS: atom_id res chain seq x y z
N MET A 1 -26.70 -15.81 -1.95
CA MET A 1 -26.09 -15.35 -3.22
C MET A 1 -27.09 -14.61 -4.10
N THR A 2 -28.32 -15.11 -4.29
CA THR A 2 -29.38 -14.42 -5.06
C THR A 2 -29.83 -13.09 -4.45
N GLY A 3 -29.97 -13.01 -3.11
CA GLY A 3 -30.38 -11.78 -2.42
C GLY A 3 -29.50 -10.55 -2.76
N PRO A 4 -28.18 -10.60 -2.53
CA PRO A 4 -27.28 -9.50 -2.88
C PRO A 4 -27.30 -9.13 -4.37
N LEU A 5 -27.32 -10.12 -5.27
CA LEU A 5 -27.34 -9.87 -6.71
C LEU A 5 -28.63 -9.19 -7.18
N VAL A 6 -29.79 -9.59 -6.64
CA VAL A 6 -31.08 -8.97 -6.97
C VAL A 6 -31.12 -7.53 -6.45
N ILE A 7 -30.64 -7.28 -5.24
CA ILE A 7 -30.55 -5.93 -4.68
C ILE A 7 -29.69 -5.04 -5.57
N LEU A 8 -28.49 -5.50 -5.97
CA LEU A 8 -27.61 -4.74 -6.86
C LEU A 8 -28.24 -4.49 -8.24
N ALA A 9 -28.92 -5.48 -8.82
CA ALA A 9 -29.60 -5.31 -10.11
C ALA A 9 -30.71 -4.25 -10.05
N VAL A 10 -31.54 -4.31 -9.02
CA VAL A 10 -32.60 -3.32 -8.77
C VAL A 10 -31.99 -1.92 -8.59
N LEU A 11 -30.97 -1.78 -7.73
CA LEU A 11 -30.29 -0.50 -7.52
C LEU A 11 -29.61 0.03 -8.78
N SER A 12 -29.07 -0.84 -9.64
CA SER A 12 -28.43 -0.41 -10.89
C SER A 12 -29.45 0.12 -11.92
N ILE A 13 -30.65 -0.46 -11.96
CA ILE A 13 -31.75 0.04 -12.81
C ILE A 13 -32.19 1.42 -12.32
N PHE A 14 -32.56 1.54 -11.04
CA PHE A 14 -33.05 2.79 -10.47
C PHE A 14 -31.97 3.89 -10.42
N GLY A 15 -30.72 3.53 -10.11
CA GLY A 15 -29.59 4.44 -10.12
C GLY A 15 -29.30 4.99 -11.52
N GLY A 16 -29.48 4.19 -12.57
CA GLY A 16 -29.39 4.67 -13.96
C GLY A 16 -30.43 5.74 -14.31
N PHE A 17 -31.65 5.62 -13.78
CA PHE A 17 -32.71 6.61 -13.98
C PHE A 17 -32.52 7.92 -13.18
N PHE A 18 -31.66 7.92 -12.15
CA PHE A 18 -31.44 9.09 -11.31
C PHE A 18 -30.65 10.21 -12.02
N GLY A 19 -29.83 9.87 -13.01
CA GLY A 19 -28.96 10.81 -13.75
C GLY A 19 -29.37 11.03 -15.21
N VAL A 20 -30.65 10.88 -15.54
CA VAL A 20 -31.13 10.99 -16.93
C VAL A 20 -30.93 12.42 -17.47
N PRO A 21 -30.32 12.60 -18.66
CA PRO A 21 -30.15 13.91 -19.27
C PRO A 21 -31.48 14.63 -19.53
N HIS A 22 -31.48 15.96 -19.37
CA HIS A 22 -32.65 16.82 -19.56
C HIS A 22 -33.34 16.63 -20.92
N VAL A 23 -32.57 16.29 -21.95
CA VAL A 23 -33.02 16.04 -23.33
C VAL A 23 -34.02 14.90 -23.47
N LEU A 24 -34.04 13.94 -22.55
CA LEU A 24 -35.00 12.85 -22.60
C LEU A 24 -36.37 13.23 -22.03
N HIS A 25 -36.51 14.36 -21.31
CA HIS A 25 -37.76 14.90 -20.72
C HIS A 25 -38.63 13.90 -19.91
N PHE A 26 -38.16 12.67 -19.68
CA PHE A 26 -38.91 11.58 -19.06
C PHE A 26 -38.97 11.69 -17.53
N LEU A 27 -37.90 12.20 -16.91
CA LEU A 27 -37.77 12.38 -15.47
C LEU A 27 -36.96 13.65 -15.18
N PRO A 28 -37.26 14.39 -14.09
CA PRO A 28 -36.37 15.43 -13.60
C PRO A 28 -35.01 14.79 -13.25
N ASN A 29 -33.91 15.39 -13.70
CA ASN A 29 -32.59 14.88 -13.39
C ASN A 29 -32.33 15.04 -11.89
N GLY A 30 -32.32 13.93 -11.14
CA GLY A 30 -32.11 13.92 -9.70
C GLY A 30 -30.72 14.46 -9.34
N MET A 31 -29.72 14.21 -10.18
CA MET A 31 -28.36 14.73 -9.95
C MET A 31 -28.34 16.26 -9.99
N GLU A 32 -29.00 16.87 -10.98
CA GLU A 32 -29.06 18.33 -11.06
C GLU A 32 -29.90 18.90 -9.92
N LEU A 33 -31.07 18.32 -9.64
CA LEU A 33 -31.98 18.82 -8.60
C LEU A 33 -31.36 18.83 -7.19
N TYR A 34 -30.65 17.76 -6.80
CA TYR A 34 -30.10 17.62 -5.45
C TYR A 34 -28.68 18.17 -5.30
N PHE A 35 -27.90 18.29 -6.39
CA PHE A 35 -26.49 18.70 -6.31
C PHE A 35 -26.16 20.03 -7.00
N HIS A 36 -27.13 20.80 -7.51
CA HIS A 36 -26.85 22.06 -8.22
C HIS A 36 -25.99 23.06 -7.43
N ASP A 37 -26.15 23.12 -6.10
CA ASP A 37 -25.39 24.02 -5.22
C ASP A 37 -24.16 23.35 -4.58
N PHE A 38 -24.00 22.04 -4.73
CA PHE A 38 -22.87 21.29 -4.16
C PHE A 38 -21.60 21.46 -5.01
N PHE A 39 -21.74 21.57 -6.32
CA PHE A 39 -20.61 21.70 -7.23
C PHE A 39 -20.22 23.16 -7.46
N ALA A 40 -18.91 23.44 -7.50
CA ALA A 40 -18.40 24.77 -7.83
C ALA A 40 -18.77 25.12 -9.29
N LYS A 41 -19.43 26.27 -9.49
CA LYS A 41 -19.74 26.77 -10.84
C LYS A 41 -18.47 26.92 -11.66
N VAL A 42 -18.38 26.19 -12.76
CA VAL A 42 -17.26 26.29 -13.69
C VAL A 42 -17.49 27.52 -14.59
N PRO A 43 -16.60 28.52 -14.60
CA PRO A 43 -16.76 29.67 -15.48
C PRO A 43 -16.55 29.25 -16.94
N GLY A 44 -17.53 29.50 -17.80
CA GLY A 44 -17.47 29.21 -19.24
C GLY A 44 -18.23 27.95 -19.69
N GLU A 45 -19.23 27.49 -18.94
CA GLU A 45 -20.07 26.36 -19.36
C GLU A 45 -20.77 26.66 -20.71
N ALA A 46 -20.20 26.10 -21.77
CA ALA A 46 -20.91 25.90 -23.02
C ALA A 46 -21.74 24.62 -22.85
N HIS A 47 -22.98 24.75 -22.38
CA HIS A 47 -23.95 23.68 -22.55
C HIS A 47 -24.03 23.37 -24.05
N GLY A 48 -23.65 22.14 -24.42
CA GLY A 48 -23.76 21.69 -25.81
C GLY A 48 -25.19 21.88 -26.30
N SER A 49 -25.39 22.11 -27.60
CA SER A 49 -26.74 22.11 -28.14
C SER A 49 -27.40 20.74 -27.87
N VAL A 50 -28.73 20.73 -27.72
CA VAL A 50 -29.52 19.49 -27.60
C VAL A 50 -29.15 18.49 -28.70
N ASP A 51 -28.93 18.97 -29.92
CA ASP A 51 -28.48 18.15 -31.05
C ASP A 51 -27.14 17.47 -30.80
N THR A 52 -26.19 18.17 -30.17
CA THR A 52 -24.87 17.63 -29.83
C THR A 52 -24.99 16.56 -28.75
N GLU A 53 -25.84 16.78 -27.73
CA GLU A 53 -26.08 15.80 -26.67
C GLU A 53 -26.69 14.50 -27.21
N ILE A 54 -27.71 14.59 -28.08
CA ILE A 54 -28.33 13.42 -28.72
C ILE A 54 -27.32 12.70 -29.60
N LEU A 55 -26.56 13.44 -30.41
CA LEU A 55 -25.54 12.86 -31.29
C LEU A 55 -24.52 12.06 -30.49
N LEU A 56 -23.96 12.63 -29.42
CA LEU A 56 -22.98 11.95 -28.56
C LEU A 56 -23.59 10.74 -27.85
N MET A 57 -24.84 10.82 -27.41
CA MET A 57 -25.56 9.72 -26.78
C MET A 57 -25.73 8.54 -27.75
N VAL A 58 -26.25 8.80 -28.95
CA VAL A 58 -26.45 7.78 -29.99
C VAL A 58 -25.11 7.20 -30.42
N LEU A 59 -24.09 8.03 -30.65
CA LEU A 59 -22.76 7.59 -31.04
C LEU A 59 -22.13 6.68 -29.98
N SER A 60 -22.26 7.04 -28.69
CA SER A 60 -21.77 6.23 -27.57
C SER A 60 -22.44 4.85 -27.52
N VAL A 61 -23.78 4.80 -27.61
CA VAL A 61 -24.54 3.54 -27.62
C VAL A 61 -24.16 2.68 -28.83
N MET A 62 -24.04 3.30 -30.01
CA MET A 62 -23.61 2.61 -31.23
C MET A 62 -22.22 2.00 -31.09
N LEU A 63 -21.26 2.75 -30.54
CA LEU A 63 -19.90 2.27 -30.32
C LEU A 63 -19.86 1.12 -29.30
N ALA A 64 -20.65 1.21 -28.23
CA ALA A 64 -20.78 0.15 -27.23
C ALA A 64 -21.37 -1.15 -27.82
N LEU A 65 -22.45 -1.04 -28.60
CA LEU A 65 -23.07 -2.18 -29.29
C LEU A 65 -22.12 -2.79 -30.33
N PHE A 66 -21.38 -1.96 -31.07
CA PHE A 66 -20.38 -2.41 -32.03
C PHE A 66 -19.25 -3.18 -31.32
N GLY A 67 -18.73 -2.66 -30.21
CA GLY A 67 -17.72 -3.34 -29.39
C GLY A 67 -18.21 -4.68 -28.85
N TRP A 68 -19.43 -4.73 -28.30
CA TRP A 68 -20.05 -5.97 -27.83
C TRP A 68 -20.23 -6.99 -28.96
N PHE A 69 -20.68 -6.55 -30.14
CA PHE A 69 -20.87 -7.42 -31.30
C PHE A 69 -19.55 -8.04 -31.76
N TRP A 70 -18.48 -7.25 -31.87
CA TRP A 70 -17.15 -7.74 -32.24
C TRP A 70 -16.56 -8.68 -31.20
N ALA A 71 -16.67 -8.34 -29.92
CA ALA A 71 -16.25 -9.22 -28.84
C ALA A 71 -17.00 -10.55 -28.92
N ARG A 72 -18.33 -10.51 -29.05
CA ARG A 72 -19.13 -11.73 -29.21
C ARG A 72 -18.67 -12.56 -30.41
N LYS A 73 -18.43 -11.94 -31.57
CA LYS A 73 -17.95 -12.68 -32.76
C LYS A 73 -16.57 -13.31 -32.55
N MET A 74 -15.68 -12.65 -31.81
CA MET A 74 -14.31 -13.11 -31.58
C MET A 74 -14.22 -14.23 -30.52
N TYR A 75 -15.10 -14.21 -29.53
CA TYR A 75 -15.10 -15.17 -28.41
C TYR A 75 -16.17 -16.26 -28.50
N ASN A 76 -17.13 -16.16 -29.42
CA ASN A 76 -18.16 -17.18 -29.61
C ASN A 76 -17.64 -18.31 -30.52
N GLY A 77 -17.31 -19.46 -29.91
CA GLY A 77 -16.79 -20.64 -30.62
C GLY A 77 -15.28 -20.79 -30.47
N SER A 78 -14.56 -20.90 -31.58
CA SER A 78 -13.10 -21.10 -31.60
C SER A 78 -12.34 -19.79 -31.36
N LEU A 79 -11.36 -19.79 -30.46
CA LEU A 79 -10.50 -18.65 -30.15
C LEU A 79 -9.44 -18.35 -31.23
N ASP A 80 -9.52 -18.95 -32.41
CA ASP A 80 -8.50 -18.83 -33.45
C ASP A 80 -8.37 -17.40 -33.99
N ALA A 81 -9.48 -16.67 -34.10
CA ALA A 81 -9.46 -15.26 -34.48
C ALA A 81 -8.74 -14.40 -33.42
N ALA A 82 -9.01 -14.66 -32.13
CA ALA A 82 -8.35 -13.98 -31.02
C ALA A 82 -6.84 -14.28 -30.99
N ARG A 83 -6.46 -15.55 -31.19
CA ARG A 83 -5.06 -16.01 -31.23
C ARG A 83 -4.29 -15.42 -32.41
N ARG A 84 -4.90 -15.31 -33.59
CA ARG A 84 -4.27 -14.65 -34.74
C ARG A 84 -3.99 -13.19 -34.43
N LEU A 85 -4.96 -12.48 -33.83
CA LEU A 85 -4.77 -11.08 -33.45
C LEU A 85 -3.67 -10.92 -32.39
N SER A 86 -3.66 -11.76 -31.35
CA SER A 86 -2.62 -11.71 -30.31
C SER A 86 -1.23 -11.98 -30.89
N ASN A 87 -1.11 -12.90 -31.84
CA ASN A 87 0.18 -13.19 -32.49
C ASN A 87 0.64 -12.07 -33.42
N SER A 88 -0.29 -11.40 -34.11
CA SER A 88 0.04 -10.26 -34.98
C SER A 88 0.41 -9.00 -34.18
N TRP A 89 -0.18 -8.82 -33.00
CA TRP A 89 0.05 -7.67 -32.12
C TRP A 89 0.66 -8.10 -30.79
N SER A 90 1.67 -8.98 -30.84
CA SER A 90 2.25 -9.62 -29.65
C SER A 90 2.72 -8.61 -28.63
N THR A 91 3.35 -7.50 -29.05
CA THR A 91 3.82 -6.46 -28.12
C THR A 91 2.69 -5.78 -27.35
N LEU A 92 1.60 -5.40 -28.02
CA LEU A 92 0.46 -4.77 -27.33
C LEU A 92 -0.29 -5.78 -26.46
N TYR A 93 -0.36 -7.03 -26.93
CA TYR A 93 -0.91 -8.14 -26.16
C TYR A 93 -0.11 -8.36 -24.89
N ASP A 94 1.22 -8.44 -24.97
CA ASP A 94 2.12 -8.64 -23.83
C ASP A 94 2.07 -7.44 -22.86
N LEU A 95 1.97 -6.21 -23.36
CA LEU A 95 1.75 -5.03 -22.52
C LEU A 95 0.43 -5.14 -21.75
N SER A 96 -0.68 -5.44 -22.43
CA SER A 96 -1.98 -5.61 -21.77
C SER A 96 -2.00 -6.81 -20.82
N LEU A 97 -1.32 -7.91 -21.17
CA LEU A 97 -1.24 -9.15 -20.41
C LEU A 97 -0.47 -8.93 -19.10
N ASN A 98 0.64 -8.20 -19.16
CA ASN A 98 1.46 -7.84 -18.00
C ASN A 98 0.97 -6.53 -17.33
N LYS A 99 -0.30 -6.16 -17.51
CA LYS A 99 -0.93 -4.98 -16.88
C LYS A 99 -0.10 -3.68 -17.02
N TRP A 100 0.48 -3.48 -18.19
CA TRP A 100 1.37 -2.35 -18.51
C TRP A 100 2.68 -2.31 -17.71
N TYR A 101 3.10 -3.43 -17.13
CA TYR A 101 4.30 -3.58 -16.31
C TYR A 101 4.35 -2.67 -15.07
N VAL A 102 3.20 -2.12 -14.64
CA VAL A 102 3.14 -1.18 -13.50
C VAL A 102 3.54 -1.89 -12.21
N ASP A 103 3.06 -3.12 -12.02
CA ASP A 103 3.34 -3.93 -10.83
C ASP A 103 4.84 -4.27 -10.74
N GLU A 104 5.46 -4.64 -11.86
CA GLU A 104 6.88 -5.00 -11.98
C GLU A 104 7.79 -3.79 -11.76
N ILE A 105 7.43 -2.63 -12.33
CA ILE A 105 8.14 -1.38 -12.11
C ILE A 105 8.07 -0.99 -10.64
N TYR A 106 6.89 -1.09 -10.00
CA TYR A 106 6.74 -0.81 -8.58
C TYR A 106 7.58 -1.77 -7.73
N GLN A 107 7.56 -3.07 -8.06
CA GLN A 107 8.34 -4.09 -7.39
C GLN A 107 9.86 -3.83 -7.52
N ALA A 108 10.32 -3.42 -8.70
CA ALA A 108 11.74 -3.20 -8.99
C ALA A 108 12.27 -1.87 -8.44
N LEU A 109 11.49 -0.78 -8.54
CA LEU A 109 11.93 0.57 -8.17
C LEU A 109 11.64 0.95 -6.72
N ILE A 110 10.61 0.37 -6.11
CA ILE A 110 10.18 0.77 -4.76
C ILE A 110 10.40 -0.38 -3.78
N ILE A 111 9.83 -1.55 -4.05
CA ILE A 111 9.85 -2.66 -3.08
C ILE A 111 11.24 -3.28 -2.92
N ALA A 112 11.90 -3.66 -4.03
CA ALA A 112 13.21 -4.31 -4.00
C ALA A 112 14.29 -3.46 -3.32
N PRO A 113 14.50 -2.17 -3.70
CA PRO A 113 15.49 -1.33 -3.02
C PRO A 113 15.09 -1.04 -1.57
N GLY A 114 13.80 -0.82 -1.28
CA GLY A 114 13.33 -0.65 0.10
C GLY A 114 13.66 -1.86 0.99
N ARG A 115 13.45 -3.07 0.47
CA ARG A 115 13.80 -4.32 1.16
C ARG A 115 15.31 -4.47 1.37
N LEU A 116 16.11 -4.16 0.35
CA LEU A 116 17.58 -4.21 0.44
C LEU A 116 18.11 -3.25 1.51
N LEU A 117 17.64 -2.00 1.51
CA LEU A 117 18.03 -1.01 2.51
C LEU A 117 17.62 -1.43 3.92
N SER A 118 16.39 -1.93 4.09
CA SER A 118 15.91 -2.40 5.39
C SER A 118 16.73 -3.60 5.90
N THR A 119 17.00 -4.58 5.05
CA THR A 119 17.69 -5.81 5.45
C THR A 119 19.16 -5.55 5.75
N HIS A 120 19.86 -4.81 4.90
CA HIS A 120 21.30 -4.65 5.02
C HIS A 120 21.70 -3.49 5.93
N LEU A 121 21.02 -2.33 5.85
CA LEU A 121 21.40 -1.16 6.65
C LEU A 121 20.72 -1.18 8.02
N LEU A 122 19.39 -1.25 8.04
CA LEU A 122 18.66 -1.10 9.31
C LEU A 122 18.84 -2.34 10.19
N TRP A 123 18.69 -3.54 9.64
CA TRP A 123 18.79 -4.75 10.42
C TRP A 123 20.24 -5.22 10.62
N GLN A 124 20.96 -5.53 9.54
CA GLN A 124 22.31 -6.11 9.67
C GLN A 124 23.34 -5.11 10.21
N ALA A 125 23.39 -3.90 9.66
CA ALA A 125 24.41 -2.93 10.04
C ALA A 125 24.11 -2.19 11.35
N PHE A 126 22.85 -1.83 11.60
CA PHE A 126 22.49 -1.06 12.79
C PHE A 126 22.04 -1.94 13.94
N ASP A 127 20.93 -2.68 13.79
CA ASP A 127 20.36 -3.45 14.90
C ASP A 127 21.33 -4.53 15.42
N LYS A 128 21.77 -5.44 14.54
CA LYS A 128 22.63 -6.57 14.93
C LYS A 128 24.04 -6.15 15.39
N ASN A 129 24.63 -5.12 14.78
CA ASN A 129 26.01 -4.75 15.08
C ASN A 129 26.14 -3.63 16.12
N VAL A 130 25.17 -2.73 16.20
CA VAL A 130 25.22 -1.60 17.14
C VAL A 130 24.40 -1.92 18.38
N ILE A 131 23.11 -2.25 18.22
CA ILE A 131 22.20 -2.44 19.35
C ILE A 131 22.56 -3.73 20.10
N ASP A 132 22.55 -4.87 19.42
CA ASP A 132 22.86 -6.17 20.02
C ASP A 132 24.26 -6.20 20.62
N CYS A 133 25.25 -5.61 19.94
CA CYS A 133 26.62 -5.55 20.46
C CYS A 133 26.71 -4.68 21.72
N SER A 134 26.02 -3.54 21.76
CA SER A 134 26.01 -2.67 22.93
C SER A 134 25.37 -3.36 24.14
N VAL A 135 24.23 -4.02 23.93
CA VAL A 135 23.51 -4.74 24.99
C VAL A 135 24.34 -5.94 25.47
N ASN A 136 24.83 -6.78 24.56
CA ASN A 136 25.66 -7.94 24.93
C ASN A 136 26.98 -7.51 25.60
N GLY A 137 27.59 -6.42 25.11
CA GLY A 137 28.78 -5.82 25.68
C GLY A 137 28.56 -5.37 27.12
N SER A 138 27.44 -4.71 27.42
CA SER A 138 27.08 -4.33 28.79
C SER A 138 26.97 -5.55 29.71
N GLY A 139 26.39 -6.65 29.22
CA GLY A 139 26.30 -7.91 29.97
C GLY A 139 27.65 -8.57 30.19
N VAL A 140 28.56 -8.53 29.20
CA VAL A 140 29.94 -9.01 29.33
C VAL A 140 30.69 -8.19 30.38
N LEU A 141 30.58 -6.86 30.35
CA LEU A 141 31.21 -5.97 31.32
C LEU A 141 30.70 -6.25 32.75
N ALA A 142 29.39 -6.37 32.92
CA ALA A 142 28.79 -6.70 34.22
C ALA A 142 29.28 -8.05 34.76
N ARG A 143 29.33 -9.08 33.91
CA ARG A 143 29.87 -10.40 34.29
C ARG A 143 31.37 -10.34 34.62
N GLY A 144 32.15 -9.56 33.87
CA GLY A 144 33.57 -9.34 34.14
C GLY A 144 33.81 -8.68 35.49
N ALA A 145 33.09 -7.59 35.77
CA ALA A 145 33.14 -6.90 37.05
C ALA A 145 32.73 -7.82 38.22
N GLY A 146 31.63 -8.56 38.08
CA GLY A 146 31.20 -9.54 39.06
C GLY A 146 32.23 -10.65 39.30
N GLY A 147 32.91 -11.11 38.24
CA GLY A 147 34.00 -12.09 38.33
C GLY A 147 35.19 -11.59 39.14
N LEU A 148 35.59 -10.33 38.95
CA LEU A 148 36.65 -9.68 39.72
C LEU A 148 36.27 -9.54 41.20
N ILE A 149 35.06 -9.04 41.49
CA ILE A 149 34.57 -8.87 42.86
C ILE A 149 34.47 -10.23 43.57
N ARG A 150 34.02 -11.28 42.86
CA ARG A 150 33.97 -12.64 43.41
C ARG A 150 35.35 -13.15 43.83
N GLY A 151 36.41 -12.79 43.09
CA GLY A 151 37.78 -13.16 43.43
C GLY A 151 38.30 -12.54 44.73
N LEU A 152 37.74 -11.40 45.16
CA LEU A 152 38.08 -10.76 46.44
C LEU A 152 37.46 -11.46 47.66
N GLN A 153 36.54 -12.41 47.45
CA GLN A 153 35.93 -13.21 48.50
C GLN A 153 36.58 -14.59 48.56
N ASP A 154 37.79 -14.65 49.12
CA ASP A 154 38.61 -15.86 49.25
C ASP A 154 38.25 -16.71 50.50
N GLY A 155 37.41 -16.20 51.40
CA GLY A 155 37.02 -16.88 52.64
C GLY A 155 38.08 -16.81 53.76
N VAL A 156 39.19 -16.09 53.55
CA VAL A 156 40.27 -15.95 54.52
C VAL A 156 39.98 -14.79 55.46
N MET A 157 39.71 -15.07 56.74
CA MET A 157 39.31 -14.06 57.74
C MET A 157 40.29 -12.88 57.87
N GLN A 158 41.59 -13.12 57.65
CA GLN A 158 42.64 -12.08 57.71
C GLN A 158 42.47 -11.04 56.59
N THR A 159 42.09 -11.47 55.38
CA THR A 159 41.83 -10.58 54.24
C THR A 159 40.66 -9.63 54.56
N TYR A 160 39.58 -10.14 55.17
CA TYR A 160 38.44 -9.32 55.58
C TYR A 160 38.81 -8.30 56.68
N ALA A 161 39.58 -8.71 57.68
CA ALA A 161 40.04 -7.82 58.74
C ALA A 161 40.91 -6.67 58.18
N LEU A 162 41.78 -6.97 57.21
CA LEU A 162 42.61 -5.98 56.53
C LEU A 162 41.77 -4.99 55.72
N ILE A 163 40.80 -5.47 54.93
CA ILE A 163 39.87 -4.60 54.17
C ILE A 163 39.08 -3.69 55.13
N PHE A 164 38.60 -4.21 56.25
CA PHE A 164 37.86 -3.44 57.26
C PHE A 164 38.72 -2.33 57.88
N ALA A 165 39.96 -2.64 58.26
CA ALA A 165 40.89 -1.67 58.82
C ALA A 165 41.20 -0.54 57.83
N ILE A 166 41.49 -0.88 56.57
CA ILE A 166 41.75 0.10 55.49
C ILE A 166 40.51 0.97 55.27
N GLY A 167 39.32 0.38 55.16
CA GLY A 167 38.07 1.11 54.98
C GLY A 167 37.80 2.09 56.12
N THR A 168 38.03 1.66 57.37
CA THR A 168 37.87 2.52 58.55
C THR A 168 38.85 3.69 58.53
N LEU A 169 40.13 3.45 58.26
CA LEU A 169 41.14 4.50 58.16
C LEU A 169 40.83 5.50 57.04
N THR A 170 40.30 5.01 55.91
CA THR A 170 39.92 5.85 54.77
C THR A 170 38.72 6.75 55.11
N VAL A 171 37.72 6.22 55.81
CA VAL A 171 36.58 7.01 56.28
C VAL A 171 37.03 8.08 57.28
N ILE A 172 37.90 7.72 58.23
CA ILE A 172 38.47 8.67 59.19
C ILE A 172 39.23 9.77 58.44
N TRP A 173 40.11 9.40 57.49
CA TRP A 173 40.84 10.36 56.68
C TRP A 173 39.96 11.25 55.80
N TYR A 174 38.81 10.75 55.33
CA TYR A 174 37.88 11.56 54.55
C TYR A 174 37.10 12.57 55.41
N ILE A 175 36.85 12.23 56.67
CA ILE A 175 36.07 13.05 57.60
C ILE A 175 36.91 14.14 58.27
N PHE A 176 38.20 13.87 58.53
CA PHE A 176 39.15 14.80 59.15
C PHE A 176 40.01 15.50 58.11
#